data_AF-A0A7W9STF0-F1
#
_entry.id   AF-A0A7W9STF0-F1
#
_cell.length_a   1.000
_cell.length_b   1.000
_cell.length_c   1.000
_cell.angle_alpha   90.00
_cell.angle_beta   90.00
_cell.angle_gamma   90.00
#
_symmetry.space_group_name_H-M   'P 1'
#
loop_
_entity.id
_entity.type
_entity.pdbx_description
1 polymer ?
#
loop_
_entity_poly.entity_id
_entity_poly.type
_entity_poly.pdbx_seq_one_letter_code
_entity_poly.pdbx_strand_id
1 'polypeptide(L)'
;MDSWGAPQKEHWSANRRFVLRVEAGKDAYVLSLHQCDGVRLWSIPSPQRSAPIRALVRDDGKYVVLCDCHGGTGYGYVLAFLGPGGKLLRRYTLEEILTQDQILRAGHSISSIQWVSHEHFTFLEQGATLGFVGNTLGETFVYSVATGGPVPLTPPRLQALRSMLVFVARRRLADVRERPYALWQIGRYRLGELLPEVRRALQTTGEEQTAALGALAVLRPAEAIPLVLKLVPKHTQVGQLACLAALESIDKDEYLFTDPPRKVPEAKQILAAWHQLEQHKNKVIHDEALKALCEREEPSYLLAHPELLHHSNEDVRYIYIRNLAERGGKPAIPLLKKALADTYSVSQVWAFRGLVKYQPADLLAICRRGTLDPKCGYYAEAQTELAAARDPKATHWLIERVKVVYPYWGDEPYQMIARQQRVEFAPALRIAWKQVGNNTIVTGRAIVGALAALGDRAAQDQLYKDLTRGEALDRATSIDFAAIVREPRAYPVLKAARKDRDPMVREAAEKALQEWERPSNGSAPL
;
A
#
# COMPACT_ATOMS: atom_id res chain seq x y z
N MET A 1 -5.24 2.47 -18.56
CA MET A 1 -4.07 1.93 -19.29
C MET A 1 -2.92 2.84 -18.97
N ASP A 2 -1.93 2.34 -18.23
CA ASP A 2 -0.73 3.12 -17.93
C ASP A 2 0.07 3.25 -19.22
N SER A 3 0.15 4.46 -19.78
CA SER A 3 1.01 4.72 -20.94
C SER A 3 2.43 4.94 -20.45
N TRP A 4 3.20 3.88 -20.39
CA TRP A 4 4.64 3.97 -20.18
C TRP A 4 5.25 4.71 -21.37
N GLY A 5 5.87 5.87 -21.11
CA GLY A 5 6.59 6.61 -22.15
C GLY A 5 7.61 5.69 -22.84
N ALA A 6 7.81 5.86 -24.14
CA ALA A 6 8.78 5.05 -24.87
C ALA A 6 10.17 5.16 -24.18
N PRO A 7 10.89 4.04 -23.98
CA PRO A 7 12.20 4.07 -23.36
C PRO A 7 13.12 5.00 -24.15
N GLN A 8 13.97 5.75 -23.45
CA GLN A 8 14.95 6.61 -24.09
C GLN A 8 15.92 5.75 -24.90
N LYS A 9 16.08 6.06 -26.18
CA LYS A 9 16.99 5.32 -27.07
C LYS A 9 18.46 5.62 -26.79
N GLU A 10 18.75 6.78 -26.19
CA GLU A 10 20.10 7.25 -25.95
C GLU A 10 20.25 7.83 -24.54
N HIS A 11 21.33 7.48 -23.85
CA HIS A 11 21.70 8.03 -22.55
C HIS A 11 23.15 8.51 -22.59
N TRP A 12 23.33 9.83 -22.50
CA TRP A 12 24.63 10.49 -22.63
C TRP A 12 25.35 10.60 -21.27
N SER A 13 26.67 10.48 -21.28
CA SER A 13 27.51 10.85 -20.13
C SER A 13 27.41 12.35 -19.84
N ALA A 14 27.75 12.77 -18.62
CA ALA A 14 27.61 14.16 -18.20
C ALA A 14 28.50 15.09 -19.06
N ASN A 15 29.71 14.65 -19.40
CA ASN A 15 30.61 15.35 -20.31
C ASN A 15 30.28 15.21 -21.81
N ARG A 16 29.20 14.49 -22.15
CA ARG A 16 28.75 14.21 -23.53
C ARG A 16 29.76 13.54 -24.46
N ARG A 17 30.80 12.90 -23.91
CA ARG A 17 31.80 12.17 -24.70
C ARG A 17 31.38 10.73 -25.02
N PHE A 18 30.40 10.20 -24.28
CA PHE A 18 29.93 8.83 -24.42
C PHE A 18 28.41 8.77 -24.45
N VAL A 19 27.86 7.82 -25.21
CA VAL A 19 26.41 7.58 -25.29
C VAL A 19 26.12 6.09 -25.27
N LEU A 20 25.24 5.68 -24.35
CA LEU A 20 24.64 4.35 -24.36
C LEU A 20 23.41 4.37 -25.26
N ARG A 21 23.41 3.55 -26.31
CA ARG A 21 22.26 3.31 -27.17
C ARG A 21 21.53 2.04 -26.76
N VAL A 22 20.20 2.12 -26.75
CA VAL A 22 19.28 1.04 -26.42
C VAL A 22 18.45 0.71 -27.65
N GLU A 23 18.65 -0.49 -28.21
CA GLU A 23 17.99 -0.95 -29.43
C GLU A 23 17.15 -2.20 -29.15
N ALA A 24 16.00 -2.34 -29.82
CA ALA A 24 15.20 -3.55 -29.70
C ALA A 24 15.89 -4.68 -30.47
N GLY A 25 16.25 -5.76 -29.77
CA GLY A 25 16.70 -7.01 -30.39
C GLY A 25 15.56 -8.04 -30.49
N LYS A 26 15.87 -9.22 -31.06
CA LYS A 26 14.90 -10.30 -31.26
C LYS A 26 14.35 -10.86 -29.94
N ASP A 27 15.23 -11.08 -28.97
CA ASP A 27 14.90 -11.76 -27.71
C ASP A 27 15.09 -10.85 -26.47
N ALA A 28 15.90 -9.79 -26.62
CA ALA A 28 16.19 -8.81 -25.58
C ALA A 28 16.63 -7.49 -26.24
N TYR A 29 16.59 -6.40 -25.48
CA TYR A 29 17.22 -5.16 -25.90
C TYR A 29 18.73 -5.34 -26.05
N VAL A 30 19.33 -4.64 -26.99
CA VAL A 30 20.78 -4.57 -27.19
C VAL A 30 21.27 -3.23 -26.66
N LEU A 31 22.28 -3.29 -25.80
CA LEU A 31 22.95 -2.13 -25.22
C LEU A 31 24.29 -1.94 -25.92
N SER A 32 24.52 -0.77 -26.49
CA SER A 32 25.80 -0.44 -27.12
C SER A 32 26.32 0.90 -26.65
N LEU A 33 27.58 0.94 -26.23
CA LEU A 33 28.23 2.18 -25.80
C LEU A 33 29.10 2.71 -26.93
N HIS A 34 28.93 4.00 -27.23
CA HIS A 34 29.66 4.70 -28.27
C HIS A 34 30.37 5.92 -27.69
N GLN A 35 31.48 6.28 -28.30
CA GLN A 35 32.04 7.63 -28.18
C GLN A 35 31.21 8.63 -29.00
N CYS A 36 31.35 9.92 -28.70
CA CYS A 36 30.60 10.98 -29.38
C CYS A 36 30.90 11.09 -30.88
N ASP A 37 32.04 10.58 -31.34
CA ASP A 37 32.43 10.48 -32.76
C ASP A 37 31.84 9.25 -33.46
N GLY A 38 31.05 8.43 -32.75
CA GLY A 38 30.39 7.23 -33.27
C GLY A 38 31.21 5.95 -33.13
N VAL A 39 32.41 5.99 -32.56
CA VAL A 39 33.19 4.76 -32.32
C VAL A 39 32.50 3.90 -31.27
N ARG A 40 32.06 2.71 -31.67
CA ARG A 40 31.43 1.73 -30.78
C ARG A 40 32.48 1.05 -29.91
N LEU A 41 32.38 1.24 -28.60
CA LEU A 41 33.27 0.65 -27.61
C LEU A 41 32.90 -0.80 -27.29
N TRP A 42 31.60 -1.07 -27.12
CA TRP A 42 31.09 -2.43 -26.89
C TRP A 42 29.60 -2.52 -27.22
N SER A 43 29.11 -3.76 -27.36
CA SER A 43 27.71 -4.10 -27.61
C SER A 43 27.40 -5.43 -26.94
N ILE A 44 26.34 -5.47 -26.13
CA ILE A 44 25.90 -6.67 -25.40
C ILE A 44 24.37 -6.79 -25.45
N PRO A 45 23.81 -8.01 -25.33
CA PRO A 45 22.43 -8.16 -24.90
C PRO A 45 22.24 -7.51 -23.52
N SER A 46 21.12 -6.81 -23.33
CA SER A 46 20.75 -6.25 -22.03
C SER A 46 20.69 -7.39 -21.00
N PRO A 47 21.26 -7.22 -19.80
CA PRO A 47 21.11 -8.19 -18.72
C PRO A 47 19.67 -8.26 -18.19
N GLN A 48 18.77 -7.45 -18.75
CA GLN A 48 17.36 -7.32 -18.38
C GLN A 48 16.48 -7.53 -19.62
N ARG A 49 15.26 -8.07 -19.41
CA ARG A 49 14.32 -8.35 -20.51
C ARG A 49 13.72 -7.09 -21.12
N SER A 50 13.69 -6.01 -20.36
CA SER A 50 13.04 -4.75 -20.73
C SER A 50 14.07 -3.62 -20.77
N ALA A 51 13.75 -2.55 -21.49
CA ALA A 51 14.65 -1.41 -21.67
C ALA A 51 14.77 -0.61 -20.36
N PRO A 52 15.98 -0.11 -20.02
CA PRO A 52 16.13 0.82 -18.91
C PRO A 52 15.32 2.09 -19.16
N ILE A 53 14.62 2.58 -18.14
CA ILE A 53 14.05 3.93 -18.18
C ILE A 53 15.17 4.97 -18.23
N ARG A 54 16.24 4.71 -17.48
CA ARG A 54 17.39 5.59 -17.36
C ARG A 54 18.67 4.77 -17.31
N ALA A 55 19.72 5.28 -17.93
CA ALA A 55 21.08 4.82 -17.69
C ALA A 55 22.01 5.98 -17.38
N LEU A 56 23.00 5.75 -16.52
CA LEU A 56 24.08 6.68 -16.24
C LEU A 56 25.37 6.13 -16.83
N VAL A 57 26.03 6.93 -17.67
CA VAL A 57 27.32 6.59 -18.28
C VAL A 57 28.41 7.40 -17.59
N ARG A 58 29.43 6.73 -17.05
CA ARG A 58 30.56 7.42 -16.42
C ARG A 58 31.36 8.21 -17.47
N ASP A 59 31.93 9.34 -17.05
CA ASP A 59 32.62 10.28 -17.93
C ASP A 59 33.89 9.74 -18.62
N ASP A 60 34.37 8.55 -18.25
CA ASP A 60 35.46 7.85 -18.95
C ASP A 60 34.98 6.68 -19.82
N GLY A 61 33.67 6.49 -19.94
CA GLY A 61 33.05 5.44 -20.76
C GLY A 61 33.28 4.01 -20.24
N LYS A 62 33.86 3.82 -19.05
CA LYS A 62 34.19 2.48 -18.55
C LYS A 62 33.04 1.79 -17.80
N TYR A 63 32.11 2.56 -17.26
CA TYR A 63 31.04 2.03 -16.41
C TYR A 63 29.69 2.61 -16.80
N VAL A 64 28.66 1.78 -16.70
CA VAL A 64 27.27 2.15 -16.97
C VAL A 64 26.40 1.59 -15.85
N VAL A 65 25.47 2.41 -15.35
CA VAL A 65 24.44 1.98 -14.40
C VAL A 65 23.09 2.05 -15.09
N LEU A 66 22.35 0.93 -15.09
CA LEU A 66 20.98 0.86 -15.60
C LEU A 66 20.00 1.00 -14.42
N CYS A 67 19.06 1.93 -14.52
CA CYS A 67 18.07 2.24 -13.49
C CYS A 67 16.67 1.96 -14.01
N ASP A 68 15.93 1.15 -13.26
CA ASP A 68 14.58 0.65 -13.49
C ASP A 68 14.31 0.24 -14.94
N CYS A 69 14.46 -1.05 -15.22
CA CYS A 69 14.19 -1.54 -16.56
C CYS A 69 12.83 -2.19 -16.71
N HIS A 70 11.90 -2.08 -15.75
CA HIS A 70 10.53 -2.59 -15.89
C HIS A 70 9.52 -1.46 -15.99
N GLY A 71 9.92 -0.34 -16.59
CA GLY A 71 9.01 0.76 -16.88
C GLY A 71 8.58 1.54 -15.63
N GLY A 72 9.25 1.41 -14.49
CA GLY A 72 8.92 2.20 -13.30
C GLY A 72 8.14 1.40 -12.28
N THR A 73 8.06 0.08 -12.48
CA THR A 73 7.15 -0.81 -11.75
C THR A 73 7.80 -1.54 -10.59
N GLY A 74 9.12 -1.42 -10.42
CA GLY A 74 9.85 -2.05 -9.32
C GLY A 74 9.91 -3.59 -9.37
N TYR A 75 9.44 -4.22 -10.45
CA TYR A 75 9.53 -5.67 -10.61
C TYR A 75 10.88 -6.11 -11.20
N GLY A 76 11.29 -7.34 -10.87
CA GLY A 76 12.51 -7.93 -11.41
C GLY A 76 13.76 -7.20 -10.94
N TYR A 77 14.72 -7.02 -11.85
CA TYR A 77 15.92 -6.22 -11.56
C TYR A 77 15.63 -4.74 -11.78
N VAL A 78 15.99 -3.94 -10.80
CA VAL A 78 15.69 -2.50 -10.76
C VAL A 78 16.95 -1.64 -10.83
N LEU A 79 18.11 -2.23 -10.54
CA LEU A 79 19.42 -1.59 -10.71
C LEU A 79 20.42 -2.61 -11.26
N ALA A 80 21.24 -2.22 -12.25
CA ALA A 80 22.34 -3.05 -12.75
C ALA A 80 23.60 -2.24 -13.03
N PHE A 81 24.75 -2.75 -12.60
CA PHE A 81 26.06 -2.16 -12.79
C PHE A 81 26.82 -2.91 -13.87
N LEU A 82 27.25 -2.19 -14.90
CA LEU A 82 28.08 -2.69 -15.99
C LEU A 82 29.47 -2.07 -15.88
N GLY A 83 30.49 -2.91 -15.96
CA GLY A 83 31.90 -2.54 -15.99
C GLY A 83 32.46 -2.42 -17.41
N PRO A 84 33.79 -2.38 -17.53
CA PRO A 84 34.48 -2.30 -18.82
C PRO A 84 34.01 -3.41 -19.78
N GLY A 85 33.78 -3.03 -21.04
CA GLY A 85 33.29 -3.95 -22.07
C GLY A 85 31.84 -4.41 -21.88
N GLY A 86 31.06 -3.74 -21.03
CA GLY A 86 29.68 -4.11 -20.73
C GLY A 86 29.54 -5.31 -19.78
N LYS A 87 30.62 -5.74 -19.11
CA LYS A 87 30.57 -6.86 -18.17
C LYS A 87 29.59 -6.55 -17.02
N LEU A 88 28.59 -7.41 -16.81
CA LEU A 88 27.71 -7.30 -15.65
C LEU A 88 28.51 -7.52 -14.35
N LEU A 89 28.54 -6.51 -13.48
CA LEU A 89 29.22 -6.54 -12.19
C LEU A 89 28.26 -6.99 -11.08
N ARG A 90 27.07 -6.36 -11.03
CA ARG A 90 26.03 -6.65 -10.05
C ARG A 90 24.66 -6.19 -10.54
N ARG A 91 23.61 -6.79 -10.01
CA ARG A 91 22.21 -6.36 -10.20
C ARG A 91 21.45 -6.51 -8.90
N TYR A 92 20.36 -5.76 -8.79
CA TYR A 92 19.54 -5.70 -7.59
C TYR A 92 18.06 -5.79 -7.95
N THR A 93 17.29 -6.57 -7.20
CA THR A 93 15.83 -6.41 -7.12
C THR A 93 15.47 -5.30 -6.13
N LEU A 94 14.20 -4.91 -6.08
CA LEU A 94 13.77 -3.84 -5.18
C LEU A 94 13.91 -4.25 -3.71
N GLU A 95 13.62 -5.50 -3.37
CA GLU A 95 13.72 -6.08 -2.03
C GLU A 95 15.17 -6.22 -1.54
N GLU A 96 16.14 -6.20 -2.45
CA GLU A 96 17.58 -6.19 -2.10
C GLU A 96 18.08 -4.77 -1.77
N ILE A 97 17.32 -3.73 -2.11
CA ILE A 97 17.65 -2.31 -1.89
C ILE A 97 16.80 -1.73 -0.76
N LEU A 98 15.50 -2.03 -0.76
CA LEU A 98 14.48 -1.49 0.12
C LEU A 98 13.91 -2.57 1.04
N THR A 99 13.61 -2.19 2.28
CA THR A 99 12.83 -3.02 3.20
C THR A 99 11.38 -3.14 2.73
N GLN A 100 10.68 -4.19 3.18
CA GLN A 100 9.27 -4.40 2.84
C GLN A 100 8.39 -3.18 3.19
N ASP A 101 8.64 -2.55 4.33
CA ASP A 101 7.91 -1.38 4.80
C ASP A 101 8.16 -0.13 3.91
N GLN A 102 9.36 -0.02 3.30
CA GLN A 102 9.64 1.03 2.32
C GLN A 102 8.95 0.76 0.97
N ILE A 103 8.89 -0.51 0.56
CA ILE A 103 8.20 -0.93 -0.68
C ILE A 103 6.70 -0.68 -0.56
N LEU A 104 6.09 -1.07 0.57
CA LEU A 104 4.65 -0.88 0.81
C LEU A 104 4.24 0.60 0.90
N ARG A 105 5.17 1.47 1.26
CA ARG A 105 4.95 2.93 1.32
C ARG A 105 5.24 3.63 0.01
N ALA A 106 5.99 3.01 -0.91
CA ALA A 106 6.16 3.56 -2.24
C ALA A 106 4.79 3.64 -2.92
N GLY A 107 4.54 4.71 -3.68
CA GLY A 107 3.30 4.84 -4.43
C GLY A 107 3.08 3.60 -5.28
N HIS A 108 1.97 2.90 -5.07
CA HIS A 108 1.70 1.64 -5.77
C HIS A 108 0.42 1.71 -6.60
N SER A 109 0.44 1.02 -7.74
CA SER A 109 -0.77 0.57 -8.42
C SER A 109 -0.83 -0.96 -8.34
N ILE A 110 -1.92 -1.55 -8.83
CA ILE A 110 -2.06 -3.03 -8.91
C ILE A 110 -0.86 -3.66 -9.65
N SER A 111 -0.24 -2.93 -10.58
CA SER A 111 0.83 -3.44 -11.44
C SER A 111 2.11 -2.61 -11.42
N SER A 112 2.31 -1.71 -10.44
CA SER A 112 3.49 -0.84 -10.41
C SER A 112 3.86 -0.41 -9.01
N ILE A 113 5.16 -0.42 -8.71
CA ILE A 113 5.76 0.21 -7.54
C ILE A 113 6.55 1.42 -8.05
N GLN A 114 6.04 2.63 -7.79
CA GLN A 114 6.61 3.91 -8.23
C GLN A 114 7.89 4.29 -7.46
N TRP A 115 8.84 3.35 -7.33
CA TRP A 115 10.05 3.56 -6.56
C TRP A 115 10.95 4.60 -7.21
N VAL A 116 11.20 4.56 -8.54
CA VAL A 116 12.01 5.58 -9.24
C VAL A 116 11.31 6.90 -9.55
N SER A 117 10.00 7.01 -9.28
CA SER A 117 9.26 8.23 -9.60
C SER A 117 9.88 9.39 -8.83
N HIS A 118 10.45 10.34 -9.56
CA HIS A 118 11.16 11.50 -9.02
C HIS A 118 12.51 11.24 -8.34
N GLU A 119 13.15 10.11 -8.60
CA GLU A 119 14.49 9.84 -8.06
C GLU A 119 15.60 10.61 -8.76
N HIS A 120 16.64 10.90 -7.99
CA HIS A 120 17.88 11.49 -8.47
C HIS A 120 19.03 10.51 -8.33
N PHE A 121 19.61 10.11 -9.47
CA PHE A 121 20.81 9.29 -9.56
C PHE A 121 21.97 10.18 -10.01
N THR A 122 23.12 10.06 -9.36
CA THR A 122 24.32 10.79 -9.76
C THR A 122 25.59 10.05 -9.39
N PHE A 123 26.66 10.32 -10.14
CA PHE A 123 27.99 9.89 -9.78
C PHE A 123 28.60 10.83 -8.73
N LEU A 124 29.22 10.26 -7.71
CA LEU A 124 29.95 10.96 -6.65
C LEU A 124 31.44 10.59 -6.72
N GLU A 125 32.29 11.34 -6.02
CA GLU A 125 33.73 11.03 -5.88
C GLU A 125 34.42 10.77 -7.23
N GLN A 126 34.26 11.69 -8.19
CA GLN A 126 34.79 11.55 -9.56
C GLN A 126 34.31 10.28 -10.30
N GLY A 127 33.12 9.77 -9.94
CA GLY A 127 32.53 8.57 -10.52
C GLY A 127 33.05 7.25 -9.94
N ALA A 128 33.68 7.29 -8.77
CA ALA A 128 33.98 6.08 -8.00
C ALA A 128 32.72 5.45 -7.40
N THR A 129 31.72 6.27 -7.04
CA THR A 129 30.49 5.85 -6.39
C THR A 129 29.24 6.40 -7.11
N LEU A 130 28.14 5.66 -7.04
CA LEU A 130 26.81 6.08 -7.45
C LEU A 130 26.05 6.43 -6.17
N GLY A 131 25.55 7.66 -6.07
CA GLY A 131 24.57 8.05 -5.07
C GLY A 131 23.19 8.15 -5.69
N PHE A 132 22.15 7.69 -4.99
CA PHE A 132 20.79 8.05 -5.35
C PHE A 132 19.92 8.31 -4.13
N VAL A 133 18.91 9.16 -4.32
CA VAL A 133 17.88 9.48 -3.33
C VAL A 133 16.56 8.89 -3.78
N GLY A 134 16.05 7.96 -2.97
CA GLY A 134 14.83 7.21 -3.21
C GLY A 134 13.57 8.07 -3.16
N ASN A 135 12.51 7.64 -3.86
CA ASN A 135 11.25 8.37 -3.83
C ASN A 135 10.69 8.42 -2.41
N THR A 136 10.48 7.28 -1.75
CA THR A 136 9.50 7.12 -0.66
C THR A 136 9.74 8.01 0.57
N LEU A 137 10.96 8.16 1.07
CA LEU A 137 11.24 8.93 2.30
C LEU A 137 12.57 9.72 2.22
N GLY A 138 13.11 9.94 1.03
CA GLY A 138 14.41 10.60 0.85
C GLY A 138 15.59 9.73 1.30
N GLU A 139 15.40 8.41 1.35
CA GLU A 139 16.47 7.48 1.69
C GLU A 139 17.60 7.61 0.68
N THR A 140 18.82 7.62 1.20
CA THR A 140 20.00 7.82 0.38
C THR A 140 20.81 6.54 0.36
N PHE A 141 21.10 6.05 -0.83
CA PHE A 141 21.93 4.87 -1.03
C PHE A 141 23.19 5.25 -1.79
N VAL A 142 24.29 4.57 -1.46
CA VAL A 142 25.57 4.74 -2.15
C VAL A 142 26.12 3.38 -2.53
N TYR A 143 26.57 3.26 -3.77
CA TYR A 143 27.14 2.04 -4.31
C TYR A 143 28.50 2.32 -4.94
N SER A 144 29.41 1.36 -4.83
CA SER A 144 30.68 1.37 -5.57
C SER A 144 30.40 1.09 -7.03
N VAL A 145 30.81 1.98 -7.93
CA VAL A 145 30.62 1.77 -9.38
C VAL A 145 31.46 0.60 -9.89
N ALA A 146 32.64 0.37 -9.29
CA ALA A 146 33.58 -0.66 -9.71
C ALA A 146 33.15 -2.09 -9.35
N THR A 147 32.36 -2.26 -8.29
CA THR A 147 31.91 -3.57 -7.81
C THR A 147 30.39 -3.74 -7.87
N GLY A 148 29.66 -2.64 -8.02
CA GLY A 148 28.23 -2.55 -7.81
C GLY A 148 27.80 -2.73 -6.35
N GLY A 149 28.69 -2.96 -5.39
CA GLY A 149 28.33 -3.25 -3.99
C GLY A 149 27.96 -1.99 -3.18
N PRO A 150 27.15 -2.14 -2.11
CA PRO A 150 26.78 -1.02 -1.26
C PRO A 150 28.00 -0.46 -0.53
N VAL A 151 27.99 0.85 -0.31
CA VAL A 151 29.06 1.61 0.33
C VAL A 151 28.45 2.42 1.48
N PRO A 152 29.12 2.53 2.65
CA PRO A 152 28.60 3.32 3.76
C PRO A 152 28.34 4.79 3.37
N LEU A 153 27.16 5.27 3.73
CA LEU A 153 26.79 6.69 3.61
C LEU A 153 27.48 7.48 4.72
N THR A 154 28.65 8.04 4.41
CA THR A 154 29.39 8.90 5.34
C THR A 154 28.86 10.34 5.29
N PRO A 155 29.04 11.16 6.35
CA PRO A 155 28.63 12.56 6.31
C PRO A 155 29.16 13.37 5.11
N PRO A 156 30.44 13.20 4.67
CA PRO A 156 30.93 13.84 3.45
C PRO A 156 30.19 13.43 2.18
N ARG A 157 29.82 12.15 2.03
CA ARG A 157 29.06 11.66 0.87
C ARG A 157 27.63 12.20 0.86
N LEU A 158 26.99 12.20 2.02
CA LEU A 158 25.67 12.80 2.17
C LEU A 158 25.72 14.30 1.82
N GLN A 159 26.74 15.03 2.28
CA GLN A 159 26.92 16.43 1.94
C GLN A 159 27.20 16.64 0.44
N ALA A 160 28.00 15.79 -0.19
CA ALA A 160 28.26 15.86 -1.63
C ALA A 160 26.99 15.65 -2.46
N LEU A 161 26.17 14.66 -2.08
CA LEU A 161 24.88 14.41 -2.72
C LEU A 161 23.92 15.58 -2.52
N ARG A 162 23.82 16.12 -1.31
CA ARG A 162 23.01 17.32 -1.03
C ARG A 162 23.45 18.52 -1.86
N SER A 163 24.74 18.81 -1.94
CA SER A 163 25.27 19.88 -2.77
C SER A 163 24.88 19.72 -4.25
N MET A 164 24.90 18.49 -4.76
CA MET A 164 24.44 18.20 -6.12
C MET A 164 22.93 18.43 -6.28
N LEU A 165 22.11 17.98 -5.35
CA LEU A 165 20.66 18.21 -5.37
C LEU A 165 20.32 19.70 -5.31
N VAL A 166 21.02 20.48 -4.49
CA VAL A 166 20.90 21.95 -4.42
C VAL A 166 21.22 22.58 -5.78
N PHE A 167 22.32 22.15 -6.42
CA PHE A 167 22.69 22.64 -7.75
C PHE A 167 21.62 22.32 -8.80
N VAL A 168 21.12 21.08 -8.84
CA VAL A 168 20.07 20.64 -9.77
C VAL A 168 18.77 21.41 -9.54
N ALA A 169 18.35 21.58 -8.28
CA ALA A 169 17.16 22.33 -7.92
C ALA A 169 17.27 23.80 -8.35
N ARG A 170 18.41 24.47 -8.10
CA ARG A 170 18.63 25.86 -8.57
C ARG A 170 18.58 25.98 -10.09
N ARG A 171 19.17 25.02 -10.81
CA ARG A 171 19.12 25.02 -12.28
C ARG A 171 17.68 24.87 -12.77
N ARG A 172 16.87 24.02 -12.14
CA ARG A 172 15.44 23.86 -12.47
C ARG A 172 14.62 25.08 -12.10
N LEU A 173 14.90 25.72 -10.98
CA LEU A 173 14.25 26.98 -10.58
C LEU A 173 14.47 28.11 -11.60
N ALA A 174 15.54 28.06 -12.40
CA ALA A 174 15.79 29.03 -13.45
C ALA A 174 14.83 28.87 -14.65
N ASP A 175 14.27 27.68 -14.90
CA ASP A 175 13.25 27.44 -15.93
C ASP A 175 11.85 27.53 -15.33
N VAL A 176 11.06 28.52 -15.78
CA VAL A 176 9.70 28.78 -15.30
C VAL A 176 8.83 27.52 -15.34
N ARG A 177 8.99 26.65 -16.34
CA ARG A 177 8.18 25.43 -16.49
C ARG A 177 8.54 24.34 -15.48
N GLU A 178 9.76 24.38 -14.95
CA GLU A 178 10.29 23.38 -14.01
C GLU A 178 10.21 23.85 -12.55
N ARG A 179 9.88 25.13 -12.30
CA ARG A 179 9.84 25.70 -10.95
C ARG A 179 8.93 24.97 -9.96
N PRO A 180 7.66 24.65 -10.28
CA PRO A 180 6.81 23.91 -9.34
C PRO A 180 7.44 22.58 -8.96
N TYR A 181 8.00 21.86 -9.94
CA TYR A 181 8.67 20.60 -9.70
C TYR A 181 9.94 20.75 -8.87
N ALA A 182 10.75 21.78 -9.12
CA ALA A 182 11.95 22.08 -8.34
C ALA A 182 11.60 22.39 -6.87
N LEU A 183 10.55 23.17 -6.63
CA LEU A 183 10.08 23.49 -5.28
C LEU A 183 9.57 22.24 -4.55
N TRP A 184 8.80 21.40 -5.23
CA TRP A 184 8.39 20.11 -4.69
C TRP A 184 9.61 19.25 -4.30
N GLN A 185 10.66 19.20 -5.14
CA GLN A 185 11.90 18.49 -4.83
C GLN A 185 12.67 19.10 -3.64
N ILE A 186 12.66 20.43 -3.50
CA ILE A 186 13.29 21.12 -2.36
C ILE A 186 12.65 20.66 -1.04
N GLY A 187 11.33 20.56 -1.00
CA GLY A 187 10.59 19.98 0.12
C GLY A 187 10.97 18.52 0.35
N ARG A 188 10.83 17.68 -0.70
CA ARG A 188 11.08 16.23 -0.66
C ARG A 188 12.47 15.89 -0.12
N TYR A 189 13.51 16.55 -0.64
CA TYR A 189 14.91 16.30 -0.26
C TYR A 189 15.39 17.15 0.93
N ARG A 190 14.50 17.94 1.54
CA ARG A 190 14.79 18.78 2.71
C ARG A 190 15.98 19.74 2.48
N LEU A 191 16.02 20.38 1.32
CA LEU A 191 17.10 21.32 0.94
C LEU A 191 16.92 22.67 1.63
N GLY A 192 17.16 22.74 2.93
CA GLY A 192 16.96 23.93 3.76
C GLY A 192 17.78 25.14 3.32
N GLU A 193 18.89 24.92 2.61
CA GLU A 193 19.73 25.94 1.99
C GLU A 193 18.98 26.75 0.92
N LEU A 194 17.86 26.22 0.41
CA LEU A 194 17.00 26.84 -0.61
C LEU A 194 15.74 27.50 -0.03
N LEU A 195 15.68 27.70 1.30
CA LEU A 195 14.60 28.43 1.95
C LEU A 195 14.38 29.86 1.40
N PRO A 196 15.41 30.65 1.07
CA PRO A 196 15.21 31.97 0.47
C PRO A 196 14.45 31.90 -0.87
N GLU A 197 14.77 30.92 -1.72
CA GLU A 197 14.09 30.66 -2.99
C GLU A 197 12.64 30.22 -2.78
N VAL A 198 12.39 29.32 -1.81
CA VAL A 198 11.03 28.91 -1.42
C VAL A 198 10.21 30.12 -0.96
N ARG A 199 10.76 30.98 -0.09
CA ARG A 199 10.08 32.19 0.40
C ARG A 199 9.78 33.19 -0.71
N ARG A 200 10.64 33.30 -1.71
CA ARG A 200 10.40 34.12 -2.90
C ARG A 200 9.25 33.54 -3.73
N ALA A 201 9.26 32.24 -3.96
CA ALA A 201 8.20 31.54 -4.71
C ALA A 201 6.82 31.63 -4.02
N LEU A 202 6.77 31.75 -2.69
CA LEU A 202 5.51 32.01 -1.97
C LEU A 202 4.84 33.35 -2.31
N GLN A 203 5.57 34.30 -2.92
CA GLN A 203 5.01 35.56 -3.40
C GLN A 203 4.39 35.46 -4.80
N THR A 204 4.51 34.29 -5.46
CA THR A 204 3.90 34.02 -6.77
C THR A 204 2.45 33.56 -6.61
N THR A 205 1.83 33.06 -7.69
CA THR A 205 0.48 32.49 -7.67
C THR A 205 0.46 31.13 -8.37
N GLY A 206 -0.63 30.38 -8.21
CA GLY A 206 -0.85 29.10 -8.91
C GLY A 206 0.03 27.95 -8.38
N GLU A 207 0.54 27.13 -9.31
CA GLU A 207 1.29 25.90 -8.99
C GLU A 207 2.63 26.17 -8.30
N GLU A 208 3.32 27.27 -8.66
CA GLU A 208 4.61 27.63 -8.06
C GLU A 208 4.45 27.97 -6.56
N GLN A 209 3.49 28.83 -6.21
CA GLN A 209 3.18 29.17 -4.81
C GLN A 209 2.75 27.93 -4.02
N THR A 210 1.97 27.06 -4.64
CA THR A 210 1.48 25.81 -4.05
C THR A 210 2.64 24.85 -3.72
N ALA A 211 3.53 24.62 -4.68
CA ALA A 211 4.70 23.77 -4.47
C ALA A 211 5.67 24.37 -3.44
N ALA A 212 5.83 25.70 -3.43
CA ALA A 212 6.61 26.40 -2.42
C ALA A 212 6.02 26.22 -1.01
N LEU A 213 4.69 26.23 -0.87
CA LEU A 213 4.03 25.99 0.40
C LEU A 213 4.24 24.57 0.90
N GLY A 214 4.13 23.57 0.02
CA GLY A 214 4.49 22.18 0.35
C GLY A 214 5.96 22.03 0.76
N ALA A 215 6.87 22.74 0.10
CA ALA A 215 8.28 22.76 0.47
C ALA A 215 8.50 23.39 1.86
N LEU A 216 7.85 24.52 2.13
CA LEU A 216 7.93 25.20 3.41
C LEU A 216 7.34 24.34 4.54
N ALA A 217 6.22 23.67 4.29
CA ALA A 217 5.59 22.72 5.21
C ALA A 217 6.59 21.68 5.73
N VAL A 218 7.39 21.08 4.84
CA VAL A 218 8.40 20.09 5.23
C VAL A 218 9.59 20.75 5.98
N LEU A 219 10.07 21.89 5.47
CA LEU A 219 11.30 22.52 5.96
C LEU A 219 11.13 23.32 7.27
N ARG A 220 9.99 24.01 7.41
CA ARG A 220 9.63 24.94 8.50
C ARG A 220 8.12 24.88 8.79
N PRO A 221 7.60 23.78 9.37
CA PRO A 221 6.17 23.63 9.66
C PRO A 221 5.54 24.80 10.42
N ALA A 222 6.22 25.29 11.47
CA ALA A 222 5.74 26.40 12.28
C ALA A 222 5.58 27.71 11.49
N GLU A 223 6.37 27.92 10.43
CA GLU A 223 6.21 29.06 9.51
C GLU A 223 5.08 28.78 8.49
N ALA A 224 4.92 27.52 8.06
CA ALA A 224 3.97 27.13 7.04
C ALA A 224 2.50 27.19 7.52
N ILE A 225 2.21 26.74 8.74
CA ILE A 225 0.84 26.70 9.30
C ILE A 225 0.11 28.06 9.18
N PRO A 226 0.64 29.18 9.71
CA PRO A 226 -0.05 30.47 9.60
C PRO A 226 -0.17 30.95 8.14
N LEU A 227 0.76 30.56 7.26
CA LEU A 227 0.68 30.90 5.84
C LEU A 227 -0.40 30.09 5.12
N VAL A 228 -0.54 28.79 5.41
CA VAL A 228 -1.67 27.96 4.94
C VAL A 228 -2.98 28.63 5.31
N LEU A 229 -3.19 28.95 6.59
CA LEU A 229 -4.42 29.58 7.07
C LEU A 229 -4.74 30.92 6.39
N LYS A 230 -3.70 31.70 6.06
CA LYS A 230 -3.83 32.98 5.34
C LYS A 230 -4.16 32.79 3.85
N LEU A 231 -3.60 31.75 3.24
CA LEU A 231 -3.66 31.51 1.79
C LEU A 231 -4.90 30.72 1.38
N VAL A 232 -5.32 29.72 2.16
CA VAL A 232 -6.47 28.84 1.88
C VAL A 232 -7.71 29.63 1.43
N PRO A 233 -8.18 30.70 2.12
CA PRO A 233 -9.40 31.40 1.71
C PRO A 233 -9.27 32.17 0.39
N LYS A 234 -8.05 32.43 -0.09
CA LYS A 234 -7.76 33.30 -1.24
C LYS A 234 -7.43 32.53 -2.52
N HIS A 235 -7.25 31.22 -2.43
CA HIS A 235 -6.85 30.39 -3.55
C HIS A 235 -8.02 29.87 -4.37
N THR A 236 -7.71 29.44 -5.60
CA THR A 236 -8.57 28.55 -6.40
C THR A 236 -8.80 27.24 -5.64
N GLN A 237 -9.82 26.47 -6.02
CA GLN A 237 -10.09 25.16 -5.40
C GLN A 237 -8.86 24.23 -5.43
N VAL A 238 -8.09 24.22 -6.53
CA VAL A 238 -6.85 23.44 -6.64
C VAL A 238 -5.80 23.93 -5.64
N GLY A 239 -5.62 25.25 -5.52
CA GLY A 239 -4.69 25.83 -4.54
C GLY A 239 -5.13 25.59 -3.09
N GLN A 240 -6.44 25.60 -2.82
CA GLN A 240 -7.00 25.24 -1.52
C GLN A 240 -6.66 23.81 -1.13
N LEU A 241 -6.96 22.85 -2.00
CA LEU A 241 -6.63 21.43 -1.78
C LEU A 241 -5.15 21.23 -1.51
N ALA A 242 -4.29 21.93 -2.25
CA ALA A 242 -2.86 21.77 -2.06
C ALA A 242 -2.32 22.47 -0.80
N CYS A 243 -2.94 23.57 -0.35
CA CYS A 243 -2.67 24.13 0.97
C CYS A 243 -3.09 23.18 2.10
N LEU A 244 -4.24 22.50 1.96
CA LEU A 244 -4.71 21.49 2.90
C LEU A 244 -3.79 20.27 2.91
N ALA A 245 -3.35 19.81 1.73
CA ALA A 245 -2.35 18.73 1.60
C ALA A 245 -1.01 19.10 2.25
N ALA A 246 -0.58 20.38 2.16
CA ALA A 246 0.59 20.85 2.88
C ALA A 246 0.40 20.75 4.40
N LEU A 247 -0.77 21.11 4.93
CA LEU A 247 -1.07 20.99 6.36
C LEU A 247 -1.19 19.53 6.82
N GLU A 248 -1.78 18.67 5.99
CA GLU A 248 -1.86 17.22 6.21
C GLU A 248 -0.46 16.59 6.22
N SER A 249 0.43 17.01 5.31
CA SER A 249 1.82 16.53 5.26
C SER A 249 2.64 16.92 6.50
N ILE A 250 2.35 18.09 7.07
CA ILE A 250 2.94 18.52 8.35
C ILE A 250 2.45 17.62 9.47
N ASP A 251 1.19 17.18 9.40
CA ASP A 251 0.57 16.44 10.49
C ASP A 251 0.84 14.95 10.52
N LYS A 252 0.63 14.26 9.39
CA LYS A 252 0.80 12.80 9.33
C LYS A 252 2.25 12.38 9.57
N ASP A 253 3.11 13.38 9.65
CA ASP A 253 4.52 13.23 9.87
C ASP A 253 5.17 12.31 8.85
N GLU A 254 4.55 12.20 7.66
CA GLU A 254 4.92 11.30 6.56
C GLU A 254 6.37 11.52 6.07
N TYR A 255 7.00 12.59 6.54
CA TYR A 255 8.36 12.96 6.21
C TYR A 255 9.37 12.76 7.35
N LEU A 256 9.00 12.56 8.63
CA LEU A 256 9.95 12.48 9.75
C LEU A 256 10.42 11.05 10.06
N PHE A 257 11.31 10.54 9.22
CA PHE A 257 12.39 9.63 9.66
C PHE A 257 13.71 10.38 9.79
N THR A 258 13.67 11.63 10.26
CA THR A 258 14.88 12.16 10.90
C THR A 258 15.01 11.48 12.25
N ASP A 259 16.10 10.77 12.45
CA ASP A 259 16.60 10.53 13.80
C ASP A 259 17.25 11.85 14.28
N PRO A 260 16.74 12.52 15.33
CA PRO A 260 15.57 12.18 16.14
C PRO A 260 14.23 12.77 15.62
N PRO A 261 13.07 12.16 15.97
CA PRO A 261 11.74 12.69 15.63
C PRO A 261 11.60 14.13 16.15
N ARG A 262 10.96 15.02 15.37
CA ARG A 262 10.74 16.40 15.84
C ARG A 262 9.91 16.34 17.12
N LYS A 263 10.26 17.20 18.07
CA LYS A 263 9.48 17.36 19.29
C LYS A 263 8.07 17.83 18.92
N VAL A 264 7.12 17.61 19.82
CA VAL A 264 5.66 17.79 19.72
C VAL A 264 5.10 19.25 19.66
N PRO A 265 5.85 20.38 19.69
CA PRO A 265 5.24 21.71 19.68
C PRO A 265 4.28 21.99 18.51
N GLU A 266 4.51 21.39 17.35
CA GLU A 266 3.72 21.58 16.15
C GLU A 266 2.33 20.94 16.24
N ALA A 267 2.17 19.82 16.95
CA ALA A 267 0.89 19.08 17.01
C ALA A 267 -0.27 19.96 17.50
N LYS A 268 -0.05 20.78 18.54
CA LYS A 268 -1.07 21.70 19.05
C LYS A 268 -1.41 22.81 18.07
N GLN A 269 -0.41 23.34 17.36
CA GLN A 269 -0.62 24.41 16.38
C GLN A 269 -1.39 23.91 15.16
N ILE A 270 -1.06 22.71 14.70
CA ILE A 270 -1.75 22.03 13.60
C ILE A 270 -3.20 21.77 14.00
N LEU A 271 -3.44 21.20 15.18
CA LEU A 271 -4.79 20.93 15.68
C LEU A 271 -5.64 22.20 15.76
N ALA A 272 -5.06 23.29 16.30
CA ALA A 272 -5.71 24.59 16.32
C ALA A 272 -6.01 25.12 14.90
N ALA A 273 -5.11 24.89 13.94
CA ALA A 273 -5.34 25.25 12.54
C ALA A 273 -6.54 24.49 11.94
N TRP A 274 -6.71 23.21 12.24
CA TRP A 274 -7.86 22.44 11.76
C TRP A 274 -9.17 22.90 12.37
N HIS A 275 -9.22 23.19 13.67
CA HIS A 275 -10.39 23.82 14.29
C HIS A 275 -10.76 25.16 13.64
N GLN A 276 -9.76 25.97 13.28
CA GLN A 276 -10.04 27.20 12.55
C GLN A 276 -10.62 26.92 11.16
N LEU A 277 -10.10 25.92 10.45
CA LEU A 277 -10.56 25.54 9.10
C LEU A 277 -11.92 24.83 9.11
N GLU A 278 -12.30 24.15 10.19
CA GLU A 278 -13.62 23.55 10.34
C GLU A 278 -14.73 24.61 10.34
N GLN A 279 -14.44 25.85 10.73
CA GLN A 279 -15.41 26.95 10.69
C GLN A 279 -15.50 27.65 9.32
N HIS A 280 -14.79 27.14 8.31
CA HIS A 280 -14.69 27.78 7.02
C HIS A 280 -15.95 27.57 6.16
N LYS A 281 -16.44 28.62 5.48
CA LYS A 281 -17.69 28.56 4.69
C LYS A 281 -17.60 27.70 3.43
N ASN A 282 -16.39 27.53 2.88
CA ASN A 282 -16.17 26.65 1.74
C ASN A 282 -16.24 25.20 2.20
N LYS A 283 -17.22 24.46 1.66
CA LYS A 283 -17.50 23.08 2.00
C LYS A 283 -16.30 22.14 1.86
N VAL A 284 -15.47 22.30 0.83
CA VAL A 284 -14.30 21.41 0.64
C VAL A 284 -13.29 21.57 1.78
N ILE A 285 -13.01 22.81 2.18
CA ILE A 285 -12.09 23.11 3.29
C ILE A 285 -12.65 22.60 4.62
N HIS A 286 -13.95 22.83 4.85
CA HIS A 286 -14.66 22.33 6.02
C HIS A 286 -14.59 20.80 6.11
N ASP A 287 -14.94 20.10 5.03
CA ASP A 287 -14.95 18.65 4.97
C ASP A 287 -13.55 18.07 5.27
N GLU A 288 -12.48 18.57 4.62
CA GLU A 288 -11.11 18.08 4.90
C GLU A 288 -10.66 18.38 6.34
N ALA A 289 -11.05 19.52 6.90
CA ALA A 289 -10.74 19.84 8.29
C ALA A 289 -11.43 18.88 9.26
N LEU A 290 -12.71 18.56 9.01
CA LEU A 290 -13.43 17.57 9.82
C LEU A 290 -12.81 16.17 9.74
N LYS A 291 -12.33 15.73 8.56
CA LYS A 291 -11.60 14.46 8.42
C LYS A 291 -10.35 14.47 9.31
N ALA A 292 -9.53 15.52 9.21
CA ALA A 292 -8.30 15.66 9.99
C ALA A 292 -8.56 15.71 11.51
N LEU A 293 -9.58 16.45 11.95
CA LEU A 293 -9.99 16.49 13.36
C LEU A 293 -10.48 15.12 13.82
N CYS A 294 -11.28 14.43 13.01
CA CYS A 294 -11.77 13.09 13.35
C CYS A 294 -10.66 12.06 13.54
N GLU A 295 -9.49 12.24 12.94
CA GLU A 295 -8.33 11.36 13.11
C GLU A 295 -7.47 11.70 14.34
N ARG A 296 -7.44 12.97 14.77
CA ARG A 296 -6.49 13.46 15.78
C ARG A 296 -7.08 13.78 17.12
N GLU A 297 -8.27 14.35 17.12
CA GLU A 297 -8.92 14.78 18.35
C GLU A 297 -9.14 13.61 19.28
N GLU A 298 -9.23 13.89 20.57
CA GLU A 298 -9.54 12.84 21.54
C GLU A 298 -10.93 12.25 21.30
N PRO A 299 -11.19 10.98 21.69
CA PRO A 299 -12.50 10.37 21.52
C PRO A 299 -13.68 11.21 22.06
N SER A 300 -13.44 12.04 23.08
CA SER A 300 -14.43 12.98 23.63
C SER A 300 -14.93 14.00 22.60
N TYR A 301 -14.09 14.47 21.68
CA TYR A 301 -14.52 15.35 20.59
C TYR A 301 -15.52 14.63 19.69
N LEU A 302 -15.22 13.40 19.27
CA LEU A 302 -16.12 12.63 18.40
C LEU A 302 -17.48 12.39 19.04
N LEU A 303 -17.49 12.07 20.35
CA LEU A 303 -18.70 11.86 21.13
C LEU A 303 -19.52 13.15 21.32
N ALA A 304 -18.86 14.31 21.31
CA ALA A 304 -19.50 15.62 21.40
C ALA A 304 -20.11 16.10 20.07
N HIS A 305 -19.76 15.48 18.94
CA HIS A 305 -20.20 15.86 17.59
C HIS A 305 -20.99 14.75 16.88
N PRO A 306 -22.13 14.28 17.45
CA PRO A 306 -22.91 13.18 16.87
C PRO A 306 -23.55 13.53 15.51
N GLU A 307 -23.65 14.82 15.15
CA GLU A 307 -24.14 15.29 13.86
C GLU A 307 -23.24 14.87 12.69
N LEU A 308 -21.95 14.59 12.94
CA LEU A 308 -21.02 14.09 11.92
C LEU A 308 -21.43 12.74 11.35
N LEU A 309 -22.24 11.96 12.08
CA LEU A 309 -22.84 10.74 11.58
C LEU A 309 -23.79 10.96 10.40
N HIS A 310 -24.32 12.17 10.25
CA HIS A 310 -25.24 12.55 9.18
C HIS A 310 -24.62 13.51 8.18
N HIS A 311 -23.29 13.63 8.20
CA HIS A 311 -22.58 14.55 7.33
C HIS A 311 -22.79 14.19 5.84
N SER A 312 -22.98 15.20 5.00
CA SER A 312 -23.28 15.00 3.56
C SER A 312 -22.15 14.31 2.78
N ASN A 313 -20.90 14.55 3.18
CA ASN A 313 -19.72 13.90 2.61
C ASN A 313 -19.51 12.52 3.27
N GLU A 314 -19.50 11.47 2.45
CA GLU A 314 -19.32 10.08 2.89
C GLU A 314 -17.95 9.80 3.51
N ASP A 315 -16.88 10.45 3.05
CA ASP A 315 -15.54 10.29 3.62
C ASP A 315 -15.50 10.79 5.07
N VAL A 316 -16.16 11.92 5.36
CA VAL A 316 -16.25 12.47 6.72
C VAL A 316 -16.99 11.48 7.62
N ARG A 317 -18.13 10.95 7.17
CA ARG A 317 -18.88 9.94 7.95
C ARG A 317 -18.04 8.68 8.18
N TYR A 318 -17.39 8.19 7.13
CA TYR A 318 -16.52 7.01 7.20
C TYR A 318 -15.40 7.19 8.22
N ILE A 319 -14.63 8.28 8.14
CA ILE A 319 -13.51 8.57 9.05
C ILE A 319 -14.03 8.75 10.49
N TYR A 320 -15.14 9.46 10.67
CA TYR A 320 -15.79 9.62 11.97
C TYR A 320 -16.19 8.27 12.60
N ILE A 321 -16.90 7.42 11.84
CA ILE A 321 -17.39 6.10 12.30
C ILE A 321 -16.21 5.17 12.59
N ARG A 322 -15.21 5.12 11.70
CA ARG A 322 -13.99 4.33 11.90
C ARG A 322 -13.29 4.73 13.20
N ASN A 323 -13.11 6.03 13.44
CA ASN A 323 -12.46 6.50 14.66
C ASN A 323 -13.30 6.22 15.92
N LEU A 324 -14.62 6.34 15.87
CA LEU A 324 -15.48 5.86 16.97
C LEU A 324 -15.28 4.36 17.25
N ALA A 325 -15.21 3.54 16.20
CA ALA A 325 -15.01 2.09 16.32
C ALA A 325 -13.61 1.72 16.86
N GLU A 326 -12.57 2.48 16.49
CA GLU A 326 -11.20 2.23 16.91
C GLU A 326 -10.91 2.74 18.33
N ARG A 327 -11.40 3.94 18.70
CA ARG A 327 -10.99 4.64 19.93
C ARG A 327 -12.12 5.22 20.79
N GLY A 328 -13.38 5.18 20.35
CA GLY A 328 -14.54 5.73 21.07
C GLY A 328 -14.94 5.03 22.38
N GLY A 329 -14.54 3.76 22.57
CA GLY A 329 -14.92 2.95 23.73
C GLY A 329 -16.42 2.67 23.85
N LYS A 330 -16.85 2.18 25.02
CA LYS A 330 -18.27 1.89 25.31
C LYS A 330 -19.22 3.09 25.09
N PRO A 331 -18.84 4.35 25.38
CA PRO A 331 -19.70 5.51 25.11
C PRO A 331 -20.09 5.67 23.63
N ALA A 332 -19.31 5.12 22.69
CA ALA A 332 -19.60 5.19 21.26
C ALA A 332 -20.68 4.20 20.78
N ILE A 333 -21.06 3.20 21.59
CA ILE A 333 -22.02 2.15 21.20
C ILE A 333 -23.33 2.71 20.61
N PRO A 334 -24.00 3.71 21.22
CA PRO A 334 -25.25 4.25 20.66
C PRO A 334 -25.07 4.86 19.27
N LEU A 335 -23.93 5.51 19.01
CA LEU A 335 -23.63 6.13 17.71
C LEU A 335 -23.28 5.07 16.67
N LEU A 336 -22.48 4.06 17.04
CA LEU A 336 -22.15 2.94 16.17
C LEU A 336 -23.39 2.13 15.76
N LYS A 337 -24.37 1.95 16.67
CA LYS A 337 -25.65 1.32 16.33
C LYS A 337 -26.43 2.12 15.29
N LYS A 338 -26.44 3.45 15.39
CA LYS A 338 -27.07 4.32 14.37
C LYS A 338 -26.31 4.23 13.03
N ALA A 339 -24.98 4.15 13.09
CA ALA A 339 -24.11 4.03 11.92
C ALA A 339 -24.29 2.73 11.11
N LEU A 340 -24.90 1.69 11.68
CA LEU A 340 -25.28 0.49 10.91
C LEU A 340 -26.32 0.78 9.80
N ALA A 341 -26.98 1.93 9.85
CA ALA A 341 -27.92 2.40 8.83
C ALA A 341 -27.29 3.42 7.84
N ASP A 342 -25.97 3.65 7.88
CA ASP A 342 -25.29 4.54 6.93
C ASP A 342 -25.48 4.04 5.48
N THR A 343 -25.57 4.93 4.50
CA THR A 343 -25.72 4.53 3.10
C THR A 343 -24.43 3.93 2.51
N TYR A 344 -23.28 4.22 3.10
CA TYR A 344 -21.98 3.71 2.66
C TYR A 344 -21.65 2.39 3.36
N SER A 345 -21.53 1.31 2.60
CA SER A 345 -21.34 -0.05 3.14
C SER A 345 -20.09 -0.18 4.00
N VAL A 346 -18.99 0.49 3.63
CA VAL A 346 -17.73 0.47 4.39
C VAL A 346 -17.92 1.11 5.78
N SER A 347 -18.69 2.20 5.87
CA SER A 347 -19.06 2.80 7.17
C SER A 347 -19.85 1.81 8.05
N GLN A 348 -20.80 1.07 7.46
CA GLN A 348 -21.56 0.07 8.21
C GLN A 348 -20.65 -1.05 8.75
N VAL A 349 -19.65 -1.49 7.96
CA VAL A 349 -18.64 -2.48 8.40
C VAL A 349 -17.86 -1.97 9.60
N TRP A 350 -17.31 -0.76 9.54
CA TRP A 350 -16.56 -0.19 10.67
C TRP A 350 -17.43 0.01 11.90
N ALA A 351 -18.68 0.45 11.72
CA ALA A 351 -19.64 0.53 12.80
C ALA A 351 -19.84 -0.82 13.49
N PHE A 352 -20.04 -1.88 12.70
CA PHE A 352 -20.19 -3.24 13.20
C PHE A 352 -18.93 -3.74 13.92
N ARG A 353 -17.74 -3.56 13.34
CA ARG A 353 -16.45 -3.90 13.99
C ARG A 353 -16.29 -3.21 15.34
N GLY A 354 -16.68 -1.94 15.44
CA GLY A 354 -16.70 -1.22 16.71
C GLY A 354 -17.64 -1.85 17.74
N LEU A 355 -18.82 -2.28 17.32
CA LEU A 355 -19.77 -2.97 18.19
C LEU A 355 -19.24 -4.34 18.63
N VAL A 356 -18.62 -5.11 17.73
CA VAL A 356 -17.93 -6.37 18.08
C VAL A 356 -16.83 -6.10 19.10
N LYS A 357 -16.00 -5.07 18.88
CA LYS A 357 -14.93 -4.69 19.81
C LYS A 357 -15.46 -4.32 21.20
N TYR A 358 -16.56 -3.56 21.26
CA TYR A 358 -17.09 -3.04 22.53
C TYR A 358 -18.12 -3.95 23.21
N GLN A 359 -18.51 -5.06 22.57
CA GLN A 359 -19.34 -6.13 23.11
C GLN A 359 -20.61 -5.62 23.84
N PRO A 360 -21.52 -4.90 23.16
CA PRO A 360 -22.79 -4.52 23.76
C PRO A 360 -23.63 -5.76 24.07
N ALA A 361 -24.46 -5.68 25.12
CA ALA A 361 -25.28 -6.82 25.57
C ALA A 361 -26.20 -7.41 24.49
N ASP A 362 -26.57 -6.62 23.49
CA ASP A 362 -27.43 -7.00 22.37
C ASP A 362 -26.67 -7.33 21.07
N LEU A 363 -25.35 -7.57 21.12
CA LEU A 363 -24.53 -7.88 19.94
C LEU A 363 -25.12 -9.02 19.09
N LEU A 364 -25.56 -10.12 19.72
CA LEU A 364 -26.17 -11.24 18.97
C LEU A 364 -27.45 -10.83 18.23
N ALA A 365 -28.25 -9.93 18.81
CA ALA A 365 -29.45 -9.42 18.13
C ALA A 365 -29.07 -8.53 16.93
N ILE A 366 -27.99 -7.76 17.04
CA ILE A 366 -27.42 -6.95 15.97
C ILE A 366 -26.93 -7.85 14.83
N CYS A 367 -26.15 -8.89 15.14
CA CYS A 367 -25.66 -9.80 14.11
C CYS A 367 -26.83 -10.50 13.39
N ARG A 368 -27.85 -10.99 14.14
CA ARG A 368 -29.04 -11.59 13.53
C ARG A 368 -29.72 -10.63 12.55
N ARG A 369 -29.86 -9.36 12.91
CA ARG A 369 -30.41 -8.33 12.02
C ARG A 369 -29.55 -8.11 10.77
N GLY A 370 -28.24 -8.02 10.93
CA GLY A 370 -27.29 -7.88 9.81
C GLY A 370 -27.42 -9.01 8.79
N THR A 371 -27.68 -10.24 9.26
CA THR A 371 -27.89 -11.41 8.37
C THR A 371 -29.26 -11.48 7.69
N LEU A 372 -30.18 -10.54 7.96
CA LEU A 372 -31.49 -10.50 7.31
C LEU A 372 -31.44 -9.85 5.93
N ASP A 373 -30.52 -8.91 5.71
CA ASP A 373 -30.37 -8.18 4.44
C ASP A 373 -28.98 -8.42 3.83
N PRO A 374 -28.86 -9.23 2.76
CA PRO A 374 -27.60 -9.46 2.06
C PRO A 374 -26.95 -8.20 1.46
N LYS A 375 -27.69 -7.09 1.32
CA LYS A 375 -27.15 -5.81 0.86
C LYS A 375 -26.51 -5.00 1.98
N CYS A 376 -26.69 -5.42 3.23
CA CYS A 376 -26.07 -4.79 4.37
C CYS A 376 -24.54 -4.95 4.31
N GLY A 377 -23.80 -3.84 4.47
CA GLY A 377 -22.35 -3.81 4.35
C GLY A 377 -21.63 -4.75 5.32
N TYR A 378 -22.20 -4.99 6.51
CA TYR A 378 -21.64 -5.89 7.52
C TYR A 378 -22.27 -7.30 7.53
N TYR A 379 -23.00 -7.69 6.47
CA TYR A 379 -23.65 -9.00 6.39
C TYR A 379 -22.69 -10.17 6.65
N ALA A 380 -21.54 -10.19 5.98
CA ALA A 380 -20.56 -11.28 6.11
C ALA A 380 -19.95 -11.34 7.52
N GLU A 381 -19.54 -10.19 8.08
CA GLU A 381 -18.97 -10.13 9.43
C GLU A 381 -20.00 -10.54 10.50
N ALA A 382 -21.27 -10.15 10.34
CA ALA A 382 -22.33 -10.59 11.24
C ALA A 382 -22.50 -12.12 11.25
N GLN A 383 -22.31 -12.78 10.10
CA GLN A 383 -22.33 -14.25 10.05
C GLN A 383 -21.12 -14.86 10.75
N THR A 384 -19.93 -14.32 10.50
CA THR A 384 -18.69 -14.75 11.16
C THR A 384 -18.83 -14.66 12.68
N GLU A 385 -19.38 -13.55 13.19
CA GLU A 385 -19.60 -13.34 14.62
C GLU A 385 -20.68 -14.27 15.21
N LEU A 386 -21.80 -14.48 14.49
CA LEU A 386 -22.82 -15.45 14.93
C LEU A 386 -22.26 -16.87 14.97
N ALA A 387 -21.37 -17.20 14.03
CA ALA A 387 -20.72 -18.50 14.03
C ALA A 387 -19.85 -18.56 15.28
N ALA A 388 -18.96 -17.60 15.49
CA ALA A 388 -18.03 -17.55 16.61
C ALA A 388 -18.68 -17.60 18.00
N ALA A 389 -19.91 -17.08 18.15
CA ALA A 389 -20.60 -16.94 19.44
C ALA A 389 -20.84 -18.23 20.23
N ARG A 390 -20.75 -19.43 19.60
CA ARG A 390 -21.08 -20.74 20.20
C ARG A 390 -22.46 -20.82 20.88
N ASP A 391 -23.35 -19.86 20.63
CA ASP A 391 -24.72 -19.83 21.14
C ASP A 391 -25.61 -20.76 20.31
N PRO A 392 -26.31 -21.74 20.91
CA PRO A 392 -27.19 -22.65 20.17
C PRO A 392 -28.26 -21.94 19.35
N LYS A 393 -28.79 -20.80 19.83
CA LYS A 393 -29.80 -20.03 19.10
C LYS A 393 -29.18 -19.31 17.89
N ALA A 394 -27.98 -18.75 18.02
CA ALA A 394 -27.22 -18.16 16.90
C ALA A 394 -26.86 -19.22 15.85
N THR A 395 -26.51 -20.42 16.29
CA THR A 395 -26.24 -21.56 15.40
C THR A 395 -27.46 -21.98 14.62
N HIS A 396 -28.59 -22.18 15.31
CA HIS A 396 -29.85 -22.50 14.63
C HIS A 396 -30.25 -21.41 13.63
N TRP A 397 -30.07 -20.13 14.00
CA TRP A 397 -30.31 -19.01 13.10
C TRP A 397 -29.43 -19.04 11.84
N LEU A 398 -28.12 -19.30 11.99
CA LEU A 398 -27.21 -19.43 10.86
C LEU A 398 -27.56 -20.60 9.95
N ILE A 399 -27.92 -21.75 10.52
CA ILE A 399 -28.38 -22.94 9.78
C ILE A 399 -29.56 -22.57 8.87
N GLU A 400 -30.52 -21.78 9.35
CA GLU A 400 -31.65 -21.33 8.52
C GLU A 400 -31.22 -20.38 7.40
N ARG A 401 -30.18 -19.56 7.62
CA ARG A 401 -29.71 -18.56 6.64
C ARG A 401 -28.73 -19.10 5.60
N VAL A 402 -27.95 -20.12 5.95
CA VAL A 402 -27.05 -20.83 5.02
C VAL A 402 -27.83 -21.45 3.84
N LYS A 403 -29.14 -21.71 4.00
CA LYS A 403 -30.04 -22.17 2.92
C LYS A 403 -30.32 -21.12 1.83
N VAL A 404 -29.85 -19.89 1.97
CA VAL A 404 -30.01 -18.83 0.97
C VAL A 404 -28.62 -18.31 0.62
N VAL A 405 -27.97 -18.95 -0.34
CA VAL A 405 -26.61 -18.59 -0.70
C VAL A 405 -26.59 -17.35 -1.57
N TYR A 406 -25.87 -16.34 -1.10
CA TYR A 406 -25.51 -15.18 -1.92
C TYR A 406 -24.11 -15.39 -2.50
N PRO A 407 -23.87 -15.08 -3.78
CA PRO A 407 -22.58 -15.27 -4.44
C PRO A 407 -21.42 -14.44 -3.86
N TYR A 408 -21.71 -13.50 -2.95
CA TYR A 408 -20.74 -12.58 -2.36
C TYR A 408 -20.26 -13.00 -0.96
N TRP A 409 -20.51 -14.23 -0.53
CA TRP A 409 -19.99 -14.70 0.75
C TRP A 409 -18.48 -14.90 0.64
N GLY A 410 -17.73 -14.22 1.50
CA GLY A 410 -16.39 -14.66 1.86
C GLY A 410 -16.43 -16.06 2.46
N ASP A 411 -15.29 -16.74 2.49
CA ASP A 411 -15.13 -18.08 3.03
C ASP A 411 -15.07 -18.11 4.58
N GLU A 412 -14.81 -16.98 5.22
CA GLU A 412 -14.64 -16.85 6.68
C GLU A 412 -15.78 -17.45 7.54
N PRO A 413 -17.09 -17.24 7.26
CA PRO A 413 -18.14 -17.84 8.07
C PRO A 413 -18.10 -19.37 8.01
N TYR A 414 -17.77 -19.94 6.85
CA TYR A 414 -17.67 -21.37 6.67
C TYR A 414 -16.40 -21.95 7.31
N GLN A 415 -15.28 -21.22 7.27
CA GLN A 415 -14.08 -21.59 8.04
C GLN A 415 -14.38 -21.61 9.55
N MET A 416 -15.17 -20.64 10.03
CA MET A 416 -15.58 -20.60 11.44
C MET A 416 -16.48 -21.78 11.81
N ILE A 417 -17.45 -22.14 10.95
CA ILE A 417 -18.28 -23.35 11.12
C ILE A 417 -17.40 -24.61 11.13
N ALA A 418 -16.46 -24.71 10.18
CA ALA A 418 -15.54 -25.84 10.05
C ALA A 418 -14.70 -26.04 11.32
N ARG A 419 -14.13 -24.96 11.87
CA ARG A 419 -13.31 -24.99 13.10
C ARG A 419 -14.10 -25.39 14.35
N GLN A 420 -15.42 -25.18 14.36
CA GLN A 420 -16.25 -25.56 15.50
C GLN A 420 -16.64 -27.04 15.50
N GLN A 421 -16.53 -27.72 14.35
CA GLN A 421 -16.87 -29.14 14.20
C GLN A 421 -18.28 -29.51 14.70
N ARG A 422 -19.23 -28.58 14.58
CA ARG A 422 -20.62 -28.76 15.01
C ARG A 422 -21.47 -29.42 13.93
N VAL A 423 -21.69 -30.73 14.09
CA VAL A 423 -22.36 -31.60 13.09
C VAL A 423 -23.78 -31.15 12.71
N GLU A 424 -24.44 -30.37 13.56
CA GLU A 424 -25.77 -29.80 13.29
C GLU A 424 -25.82 -28.84 12.09
N PHE A 425 -24.67 -28.30 11.65
CA PHE A 425 -24.61 -27.47 10.43
C PHE A 425 -24.69 -28.29 9.13
N ALA A 426 -24.37 -29.59 9.18
CA ALA A 426 -24.22 -30.40 7.97
C ALA A 426 -25.50 -30.47 7.10
N PRO A 427 -26.72 -30.64 7.62
CA PRO A 427 -27.93 -30.65 6.80
C PRO A 427 -28.15 -29.35 6.01
N ALA A 428 -27.96 -28.19 6.64
CA ALA A 428 -28.12 -26.89 5.96
C ALA A 428 -27.01 -26.65 4.93
N LEU A 429 -25.76 -26.99 5.24
CA LEU A 429 -24.66 -26.88 4.29
C LEU A 429 -24.86 -27.79 3.07
N ARG A 430 -25.44 -28.99 3.21
CA ARG A 430 -25.78 -29.84 2.05
C ARG A 430 -26.85 -29.21 1.15
N ILE A 431 -27.84 -28.55 1.74
CA ILE A 431 -28.86 -27.81 0.97
C ILE A 431 -28.20 -26.66 0.22
N ALA A 432 -27.38 -25.87 0.91
CA ALA A 432 -26.62 -24.77 0.33
C ALA A 432 -25.72 -25.23 -0.83
N TRP A 433 -24.97 -26.33 -0.63
CA TRP A 433 -24.10 -26.91 -1.66
C TRP A 433 -24.89 -27.29 -2.92
N LYS A 434 -26.05 -27.92 -2.76
CA LYS A 434 -26.93 -28.28 -3.88
C LYS A 434 -27.47 -27.06 -4.64
N GLN A 435 -27.79 -25.97 -3.93
CA GLN A 435 -28.33 -24.75 -4.55
C GLN A 435 -27.27 -23.95 -5.29
N VAL A 436 -26.06 -23.85 -4.73
CA VAL A 436 -24.94 -23.13 -5.34
C VAL A 436 -24.46 -23.84 -6.59
N GLY A 437 -24.45 -25.18 -6.56
CA GLY A 437 -23.84 -25.99 -7.61
C GLY A 437 -22.39 -25.59 -7.84
N ASN A 438 -21.97 -25.60 -9.11
CA ASN A 438 -20.62 -25.14 -9.51
C ASN A 438 -20.58 -23.65 -9.89
N ASN A 439 -21.66 -22.89 -9.68
CA ASN A 439 -21.81 -21.55 -10.26
C ASN A 439 -21.17 -20.43 -9.42
N THR A 440 -20.86 -20.65 -8.14
CA THR A 440 -20.08 -19.71 -7.33
C THR A 440 -18.85 -20.40 -6.76
N ILE A 441 -17.76 -20.28 -7.52
CA ILE A 441 -16.49 -20.97 -7.33
C ILE A 441 -15.95 -20.83 -5.89
N VAL A 442 -16.04 -19.64 -5.28
CA VAL A 442 -15.54 -19.40 -3.91
C VAL A 442 -16.50 -19.94 -2.85
N THR A 443 -17.77 -19.52 -2.88
CA THR A 443 -18.75 -19.90 -1.84
C THR A 443 -19.06 -21.40 -1.85
N GLY A 444 -19.20 -22.00 -3.03
CA GLY A 444 -19.39 -23.44 -3.17
C GLY A 444 -18.27 -24.24 -2.50
N ARG A 445 -17.02 -23.78 -2.65
CA ARG A 445 -15.87 -24.43 -2.00
C ARG A 445 -15.79 -24.20 -0.51
N ALA A 446 -16.14 -23.02 -0.04
CA ALA A 446 -16.22 -22.76 1.38
C ALA A 446 -17.25 -23.70 2.06
N ILE A 447 -18.39 -23.92 1.41
CA ILE A 447 -19.41 -24.90 1.85
C ILE A 447 -18.85 -26.33 1.83
N VAL A 448 -18.18 -26.73 0.74
CA VAL A 448 -17.53 -28.06 0.61
C VAL A 448 -16.50 -28.26 1.73
N GLY A 449 -15.64 -27.28 1.96
CA GLY A 449 -14.63 -27.32 3.01
C GLY A 449 -15.23 -27.44 4.40
N ALA A 450 -16.29 -26.69 4.69
CA ALA A 450 -17.02 -26.81 5.95
C ALA A 450 -17.68 -28.19 6.12
N LEU A 451 -18.34 -28.72 5.09
CA LEU A 451 -18.91 -30.07 5.12
C LEU A 451 -17.84 -31.15 5.33
N ALA A 452 -16.69 -31.01 4.65
CA ALA A 452 -15.57 -31.93 4.80
C ALA A 452 -15.05 -31.96 6.24
N ALA A 453 -14.97 -30.78 6.88
CA ALA A 453 -14.56 -30.65 8.28
C ALA A 453 -15.59 -31.23 9.27
N LEU A 454 -16.86 -31.32 8.85
CA LEU A 454 -17.94 -32.00 9.59
C LEU A 454 -18.04 -33.50 9.27
N GLY A 455 -17.07 -34.06 8.54
CA GLY A 455 -17.00 -35.50 8.25
C GLY A 455 -17.82 -35.97 7.04
N ASP A 456 -18.33 -35.06 6.20
CA ASP A 456 -19.06 -35.44 4.99
C ASP A 456 -18.10 -36.00 3.92
N ARG A 457 -18.22 -37.31 3.63
CA ARG A 457 -17.33 -38.02 2.72
C ARG A 457 -17.35 -37.48 1.29
N ALA A 458 -18.52 -37.11 0.77
CA ALA A 458 -18.62 -36.58 -0.58
C ALA A 458 -17.93 -35.21 -0.68
N ALA A 459 -18.06 -34.39 0.36
CA ALA A 459 -17.38 -33.10 0.43
C ALA A 459 -15.86 -33.25 0.62
N GLN A 460 -15.39 -34.22 1.42
CA GLN A 460 -13.95 -34.55 1.53
C GLN A 460 -13.37 -34.92 0.17
N ASP A 461 -14.00 -35.84 -0.56
CA ASP A 461 -13.52 -36.25 -1.89
C ASP A 461 -13.54 -35.09 -2.90
N GLN A 462 -14.52 -34.18 -2.81
CA GLN A 462 -14.53 -32.98 -3.64
C GLN A 462 -13.41 -32.00 -3.25
N LEU A 463 -13.19 -31.75 -1.96
CA LEU A 463 -12.11 -30.90 -1.45
C LEU A 463 -10.74 -31.38 -1.98
N TYR A 464 -10.48 -32.68 -1.99
CA TYR A 464 -9.22 -33.24 -2.52
C TYR A 464 -9.08 -33.11 -4.03
N LYS A 465 -10.19 -33.17 -4.77
CA LYS A 465 -10.16 -32.86 -6.21
C LYS A 465 -9.77 -31.40 -6.40
N ASP A 466 -10.38 -30.48 -5.66
CA ASP A 466 -10.16 -29.04 -5.78
C ASP A 466 -8.75 -28.61 -5.34
N LEU A 467 -8.15 -29.30 -4.36
CA LEU A 467 -6.75 -29.12 -3.95
C LEU A 467 -5.75 -29.38 -5.08
N THR A 468 -6.05 -30.34 -5.96
CA THR A 468 -5.14 -30.80 -7.01
C THR A 468 -5.51 -30.26 -8.39
N ARG A 469 -6.75 -29.80 -8.56
CA ARG A 469 -7.33 -29.37 -9.83
C ARG A 469 -8.15 -28.11 -9.58
N GLY A 470 -7.80 -27.02 -10.26
CA GLY A 470 -8.51 -25.75 -10.14
C GLY A 470 -7.59 -24.59 -10.49
N GLU A 471 -8.13 -23.39 -10.48
CA GLU A 471 -7.34 -22.16 -10.54
C GLU A 471 -6.54 -21.96 -9.25
N ALA A 472 -5.63 -20.99 -9.23
CA ALA A 472 -4.78 -20.77 -8.06
C ALA A 472 -5.58 -20.46 -6.79
N LEU A 473 -6.60 -19.60 -6.90
CA LEU A 473 -7.48 -19.24 -5.79
C LEU A 473 -8.20 -20.46 -5.22
N ASP A 474 -8.66 -21.33 -6.11
CA ASP A 474 -9.36 -22.57 -5.80
C ASP A 474 -8.52 -23.50 -4.93
N ARG A 475 -7.27 -23.71 -5.36
CA ARG A 475 -6.32 -24.55 -4.63
C ARG A 475 -5.97 -23.91 -3.28
N ALA A 476 -5.75 -22.60 -3.25
CA ALA A 476 -5.42 -21.88 -2.02
C ALA A 476 -6.55 -21.97 -0.96
N THR A 477 -7.80 -21.68 -1.33
CA THR A 477 -8.94 -21.82 -0.39
C THR A 477 -9.14 -23.27 0.06
N SER A 478 -8.97 -24.24 -0.84
CA SER A 478 -9.10 -25.67 -0.49
C SER A 478 -8.01 -26.12 0.49
N ILE A 479 -6.80 -25.55 0.38
CA ILE A 479 -5.69 -25.80 1.31
C ILE A 479 -6.03 -25.37 2.73
N ASP A 480 -6.64 -24.18 2.89
CA ASP A 480 -7.05 -23.68 4.20
C ASP A 480 -8.05 -24.63 4.88
N PHE A 481 -9.07 -25.11 4.14
CA PHE A 481 -10.02 -26.08 4.69
C PHE A 481 -9.40 -27.44 4.97
N ALA A 482 -8.48 -27.91 4.13
CA ALA A 482 -7.78 -29.17 4.36
C ALA A 482 -6.98 -29.14 5.68
N ALA A 483 -6.37 -28.00 6.01
CA ALA A 483 -5.70 -27.79 7.28
C ALA A 483 -6.64 -27.90 8.49
N ILE A 484 -7.90 -27.47 8.34
CA ILE A 484 -8.94 -27.57 9.37
C ILE A 484 -9.44 -29.01 9.52
N VAL A 485 -9.66 -29.72 8.40
CA VAL A 485 -10.17 -31.11 8.38
C VAL A 485 -9.21 -32.07 9.08
N ARG A 486 -7.90 -31.85 8.96
CA ARG A 486 -6.84 -32.68 9.56
C ARG A 486 -6.89 -34.18 9.21
N GLU A 487 -7.48 -34.56 8.08
CA GLU A 487 -7.52 -35.95 7.64
C GLU A 487 -6.16 -36.39 7.05
N PRO A 488 -5.60 -37.56 7.43
CA PRO A 488 -4.26 -38.00 6.99
C PRO A 488 -3.99 -37.93 5.48
N ARG A 489 -5.03 -38.06 4.64
CA ARG A 489 -4.94 -37.96 3.18
C ARG A 489 -4.54 -36.55 2.68
N ALA A 490 -4.82 -35.49 3.45
CA ALA A 490 -4.49 -34.11 3.08
C ALA A 490 -3.01 -33.81 3.19
N TYR A 491 -2.31 -34.39 4.18
CA TYR A 491 -0.93 -34.01 4.50
C TYR A 491 0.05 -34.17 3.30
N PRO A 492 0.05 -35.28 2.54
CA PRO A 492 0.87 -35.39 1.33
C PRO A 492 0.55 -34.34 0.27
N VAL A 493 -0.73 -33.96 0.13
CA VAL A 493 -1.19 -32.97 -0.85
C VAL A 493 -0.71 -31.57 -0.47
N LEU A 494 -0.83 -31.20 0.81
CA LEU A 494 -0.31 -29.94 1.35
C LEU A 494 1.22 -29.83 1.16
N LYS A 495 1.96 -30.92 1.41
CA LYS A 495 3.41 -30.96 1.18
C LYS A 495 3.78 -30.78 -0.30
N ALA A 496 3.00 -31.34 -1.21
CA ALA A 496 3.18 -31.15 -2.65
C ALA A 496 2.88 -29.69 -3.07
N ALA A 497 1.85 -29.07 -2.48
CA ALA A 497 1.43 -27.70 -2.79
C ALA A 497 2.47 -26.62 -2.42
N ARG A 498 3.43 -26.90 -1.51
CA ARG A 498 4.60 -26.02 -1.31
C ARG A 498 5.44 -25.79 -2.56
N LYS A 499 5.34 -26.70 -3.54
CA LYS A 499 6.00 -26.63 -4.85
C LYS A 499 5.04 -26.24 -5.97
N ASP A 500 3.83 -25.78 -5.64
CA ASP A 500 2.88 -25.31 -6.64
C ASP A 500 3.50 -24.18 -7.48
N ARG A 501 3.09 -24.08 -8.75
CA ARG A 501 3.57 -23.02 -9.66
C ARG A 501 3.15 -21.63 -9.19
N ASP A 502 2.01 -21.53 -8.52
CA ASP A 502 1.44 -20.27 -8.08
C ASP A 502 1.95 -19.88 -6.67
N PRO A 503 2.48 -18.66 -6.48
CA PRO A 503 2.96 -18.18 -5.18
C PRO A 503 1.91 -18.23 -4.07
N MET A 504 0.65 -17.88 -4.35
CA MET A 504 -0.41 -17.83 -3.36
C MET A 504 -0.72 -19.23 -2.80
N VAL A 505 -0.71 -20.24 -3.67
CA VAL A 505 -0.92 -21.64 -3.27
C VAL A 505 0.24 -22.15 -2.42
N ARG A 506 1.49 -21.76 -2.74
CA ARG A 506 2.67 -22.11 -1.93
C ARG A 506 2.59 -21.49 -0.53
N GLU A 507 2.19 -20.22 -0.43
CA GLU A 507 2.03 -19.52 0.84
C GLU A 507 0.93 -20.15 1.70
N ALA A 508 -0.24 -20.41 1.10
CA ALA A 508 -1.33 -21.11 1.78
C ALA A 508 -0.88 -22.50 2.28
N ALA A 509 -0.13 -23.26 1.46
CA ALA A 509 0.38 -24.58 1.83
C ALA A 509 1.36 -24.51 3.01
N GLU A 510 2.26 -23.53 3.01
CA GLU A 510 3.21 -23.31 4.11
C GLU A 510 2.46 -23.01 5.41
N LYS A 511 1.52 -22.06 5.39
CA LYS A 511 0.68 -21.70 6.54
C LYS A 511 -0.12 -22.90 7.04
N ALA A 512 -0.76 -23.64 6.15
CA ALA A 512 -1.55 -24.83 6.46
C ALA A 512 -0.71 -25.92 7.15
N LEU A 513 0.51 -26.17 6.67
CA LEU A 513 1.41 -27.16 7.29
C LEU A 513 1.90 -26.69 8.66
N GLN A 514 2.24 -25.41 8.81
CA GLN A 514 2.57 -24.85 10.12
C GLN A 514 1.41 -24.99 11.10
N GLU A 515 0.17 -24.76 10.67
CA GLU A 515 -1.02 -24.97 11.50
C GLU A 515 -1.25 -26.45 11.81
N TRP A 516 -1.02 -27.35 10.86
CA TRP A 516 -1.13 -28.81 11.04
C TRP A 516 -0.16 -29.35 12.09
N GLU A 517 1.09 -28.87 12.06
CA GLU A 517 2.16 -29.32 12.95
C GLU A 517 2.04 -28.76 14.38
N ARG A 518 1.21 -27.73 14.59
CA ARG A 518 0.91 -27.26 15.95
C ARG A 518 0.16 -28.35 16.72
N PRO A 519 0.64 -28.72 17.93
CA PRO A 519 -0.07 -29.63 18.82
C PRO A 519 -1.52 -29.17 18.98
N SER A 520 -2.48 -30.07 18.74
CA SER A 520 -3.87 -29.76 19.04
C SER A 520 -3.99 -29.48 20.53
N ASN A 521 -4.28 -28.24 20.91
CA ASN A 521 -4.53 -27.87 22.30
C ASN A 521 -5.79 -28.59 22.82
N GLY A 522 -5.62 -29.84 23.25
CA GLY A 522 -6.49 -30.53 24.20
C GLY A 522 -7.87 -31.03 23.73
N SER A 523 -8.37 -30.70 22.55
CA SER A 523 -9.55 -31.39 22.01
C SER A 523 -9.10 -32.65 21.28
N ALA A 524 -9.11 -33.79 21.97
CA ALA A 524 -8.89 -35.09 21.33
C ALA A 524 -9.86 -35.23 20.13
N PRO A 525 -9.39 -35.68 18.96
CA PRO A 525 -10.29 -36.02 17.86
C PRO A 525 -11.21 -37.16 18.32
N LEU A 526 -12.53 -36.96 18.19
CA LEU A 526 -13.56 -37.99 18.34
C LEU A 526 -13.54 -38.96 17.16
#